data_AF-A0A485A256-F1
#
_entry.id   AF-A0A485A256-F1
#
_cell.length_a   1.000
_cell.length_b   1.000
_cell.length_c   1.000
_cell.angle_alpha   90.00
_cell.angle_beta   90.00
_cell.angle_gamma   90.00
#
_symmetry.space_group_name_H-M   'P 1'
#
loop_
_entity.id
_entity.type
_entity.pdbx_description
1 polymer ?
#
loop_
_entity_poly.entity_id
_entity_poly.type
_entity_poly.pdbx_seq_one_letter_code
_entity_poly.pdbx_strand_id
1 'polypeptide(L)' 'MVLRDMVGEQVRSKPRYRCQKCGFTAYTMYWHCPSCRAWSTIKPIRGLDGQ' A
#
# COMPACT_ATOMS: atom_id res chain seq x y z
N MET A 1 5.52 24.46 12.67
CA MET A 1 4.51 23.98 11.70
C MET A 1 4.24 22.49 11.97
N VAL A 2 3.87 22.14 13.21
CA VAL A 2 3.93 20.76 13.72
C VAL A 2 2.95 19.81 13.03
N LEU A 3 1.76 20.31 12.64
CA LEU A 3 0.74 19.50 11.96
C LEU A 3 1.18 19.03 10.57
N ARG A 4 1.93 19.83 9.81
CA ARG A 4 2.42 19.41 8.48
C ARG A 4 3.44 18.29 8.59
N ASP A 5 4.34 18.38 9.57
CA ASP A 5 5.38 17.38 9.77
C ASP A 5 4.77 16.03 10.22
N MET A 6 3.79 16.06 11.14
CA MET A 6 3.06 14.86 11.58
C MET A 6 2.26 14.19 10.47
N VAL A 7 1.62 14.98 9.60
CA VAL A 7 0.90 14.46 8.43
C VAL A 7 1.88 13.87 7.41
N GLY A 8 3.03 14.50 7.19
CA GLY A 8 4.09 13.99 6.33
C GLY A 8 4.62 12.61 6.77
N GLU A 9 4.85 12.43 8.07
CA GLU A 9 5.27 11.16 8.66
C GLU A 9 4.20 10.07 8.48
N GLN A 10 2.92 10.42 8.69
CA GLN A 10 1.79 9.50 8.53
C GLN A 10 1.55 9.09 7.06
N VAL A 11 1.89 9.95 6.10
CA VAL A 11 1.81 9.64 4.66
C VAL A 11 2.90 8.64 4.25
N ARG A 12 4.10 8.74 4.84
CA ARG A 12 5.20 7.80 4.57
C ARG A 12 4.94 6.38 5.09
N SER A 13 4.16 6.24 6.16
CA SER A 13 3.82 4.93 6.74
C SER A 13 2.62 4.24 6.08
N LYS A 14 2.02 4.82 5.02
CA LYS A 14 0.92 4.17 4.31
C LYS A 14 1.43 3.09 3.35
N PRO A 15 0.94 1.84 3.45
CA PRO A 15 1.26 0.81 2.45
C PRO A 15 0.75 1.26 1.08
N ARG A 16 1.60 1.12 0.07
CA ARG A 16 1.32 1.57 -1.30
C ARG A 16 0.61 0.50 -2.14
N TYR A 17 0.67 -0.77 -1.71
CA TYR A 17 0.14 -1.90 -2.45
C TYR A 17 -0.71 -2.82 -1.56
N ARG A 18 -1.74 -3.43 -2.16
CA ARG A 18 -2.61 -4.42 -1.50
C ARG A 18 -2.94 -5.57 -2.45
N CYS A 19 -2.87 -6.79 -1.93
CA CYS A 19 -3.37 -7.99 -2.58
C CYS A 19 -4.90 -7.97 -2.60
N GLN A 20 -5.49 -8.00 -3.80
CA GLN A 20 -6.94 -8.04 -3.99
C GLN A 20 -7.55 -9.41 -3.64
N LYS A 21 -6.73 -10.45 -3.41
CA LYS A 21 -7.21 -11.80 -3.05
C LYS A 21 -7.27 -12.04 -1.53
N CYS A 22 -6.28 -11.60 -0.77
CA CYS A 22 -6.19 -11.87 0.67
C CYS A 22 -6.00 -10.63 1.55
N GLY A 23 -5.91 -9.43 0.96
CA GLY A 23 -5.77 -8.19 1.73
C GLY A 23 -4.34 -7.86 2.19
N PHE A 24 -3.34 -8.72 1.94
CA PHE A 24 -1.93 -8.43 2.26
C PHE A 24 -1.49 -7.07 1.74
N THR A 25 -0.93 -6.22 2.61
CA THR A 25 -0.44 -4.87 2.27
C THR A 25 1.08 -4.82 2.24
N ALA A 26 1.64 -4.06 1.30
CA ALA A 26 3.08 -3.88 1.15
C ALA A 26 3.43 -2.44 0.77
N TYR A 27 4.65 -2.02 1.09
CA TYR A 27 5.21 -0.74 0.69
C TYR A 27 5.84 -0.78 -0.72
N THR A 28 6.24 -1.97 -1.17
CA THR A 28 6.82 -2.26 -2.49
C THR A 28 5.93 -3.21 -3.29
N MET A 29 6.15 -3.24 -4.62
CA MET A 29 5.41 -4.14 -5.50
C MET A 29 5.92 -5.58 -5.37
N TYR A 30 5.00 -6.52 -5.21
CA TYR A 30 5.29 -7.96 -5.26
C TYR A 30 4.45 -8.61 -6.37
N TRP A 31 5.12 -9.29 -7.31
CA TRP A 31 4.44 -10.02 -8.37
C TRP A 31 3.74 -11.29 -7.87
N HIS A 32 4.36 -11.94 -6.88
CA HIS A 32 3.85 -13.11 -6.19
C HIS A 32 3.52 -12.75 -4.75
N CYS A 33 2.27 -12.93 -4.34
CA CYS A 33 1.83 -12.54 -3.01
C CYS A 33 2.43 -13.44 -1.91
N PRO A 34 3.18 -12.90 -0.93
CA PRO A 34 3.78 -13.71 0.14
C PRO A 34 2.76 -14.41 1.04
N SER A 35 1.55 -13.85 1.16
CA SER A 35 0.48 -14.39 2.02
C SER A 35 -0.32 -15.50 1.32
N CYS A 36 -0.95 -15.23 0.18
CA CYS A 36 -1.84 -16.19 -0.49
C CYS A 36 -1.22 -16.92 -1.68
N ARG A 37 0.07 -16.69 -1.96
CA ARG A 37 0.86 -17.31 -3.04
C ARG A 37 0.24 -17.17 -4.44
N ALA A 38 -0.63 -16.18 -4.63
CA ALA A 38 -1.22 -15.86 -5.92
C ALA A 38 -0.34 -14.88 -6.68
N TRP A 39 -0.31 -15.02 -8.01
CA TRP A 39 0.38 -14.12 -8.90
C TRP A 39 -0.52 -12.95 -9.31
N SER A 40 0.09 -11.80 -9.62
CA SER A 40 -0.55 -10.62 -10.23
C SER A 40 -1.77 -10.04 -9.48
N THR A 41 -1.96 -10.40 -8.21
CA THR A 41 -3.07 -9.93 -7.35
C THR A 41 -2.76 -8.66 -6.56
N ILE A 42 -1.48 -8.30 -6.41
CA ILE A 42 -1.05 -7.11 -5.67
C ILE A 42 -1.13 -5.89 -6.58
N LYS A 43 -1.93 -4.89 -6.17
CA LYS A 43 -2.21 -3.67 -6.93
C LYS A 43 -1.97 -2.44 -6.05
N PRO A 44 -1.66 -1.27 -6.63
CA PRO A 44 -1.58 -0.03 -5.87
C PRO A 44 -2.87 0.23 -5.09
N ILE A 45 -2.75 0.67 -3.83
CA ILE A 45 -3.89 1.12 -3.04
C ILE A 45 -4.28 2.50 -3.56
N ARG A 46 -5.43 2.59 -4.24
CA ARG A 46 -6.02 3.87 -4.61
C ARG A 46 -6.68 4.47 -3.36
N GLY A 47 -6.10 5.54 -2.84
CA GLY A 47 -6.75 6.41 -1.85
C GLY A 47 -7.58 7.49 -2.55
N LEU A 48 -8.17 8.41 -1.77
CA LEU A 48 -8.90 9.59 -2.25
C LEU A 48 -8.07 10.48 -3.21
N ASP A 49 -6.75 10.34 -3.21
CA ASP A 49 -5.82 11.08 -4.06
C ASP A 49 -5.56 10.35 -5.39
N GLY A 50 -6.61 9.74 -5.98
CA GLY A 50 -6.57 8.91 -7.18
C GLY A 50 -6.10 9.64 -8.44
N GLN A 51 -4.79 9.91 -8.52
CA GLN A 51 -4.06 10.21 -9.74
C GLN A 51 -3.28 8.98 -10.17
#